data_AF-A0A0Q9L6W0-F1
#
_entry.id   AF-A0A0Q9L6W0-F1
#
_cell.length_a   1.000
_cell.length_b   1.000
_cell.length_c   1.000
_cell.angle_alpha   90.00
_cell.angle_beta   90.00
_cell.angle_gamma   90.00
#
_symmetry.space_group_name_H-M   'P 1'
#
loop_
_entity.id
_entity.type
_entity.pdbx_description
1 polymer ?
#
loop_
_entity_poly.entity_id
_entity_poly.type
_entity_poly.pdbx_seq_one_letter_code
_entity_poly.pdbx_strand_id
1 'polypeptide(L)'
;MDETLIQTFKRYYADYRAAADIDQSFADAYQAIAYHVIELTGRLAQEEKLTDIQNLVGEFKEIQLSISHSNDSLKERFEQELVETMLDRVRT
;
A
#
# COMPACT_ATOMS: atom_id res chain seq x y z
N MET A 1 -8.51 -6.42 -13.55
CA MET A 1 -7.43 -5.43 -13.41
C MET A 1 -6.58 -5.92 -12.26
N ASP A 2 -5.27 -6.06 -12.47
CA ASP A 2 -4.35 -6.33 -11.37
C ASP A 2 -4.36 -5.14 -10.42
N GLU A 3 -4.36 -5.44 -9.12
CA GLU A 3 -4.36 -4.46 -8.05
C GLU A 3 -3.08 -3.60 -8.10
N THR A 4 -3.21 -2.27 -8.04
CA THR A 4 -2.04 -1.38 -8.03
C THR A 4 -1.30 -1.45 -6.69
N LEU A 5 -0.06 -1.01 -6.64
CA LEU A 5 0.73 -1.08 -5.41
C LEU A 5 0.13 -0.21 -4.29
N ILE A 6 -0.48 0.93 -4.66
CA ILE A 6 -1.19 1.79 -3.71
C ILE A 6 -2.47 1.13 -3.16
N GLN A 7 -3.18 0.34 -3.96
CA GLN A 7 -4.35 -0.42 -3.49
C GLN A 7 -3.92 -1.52 -2.53
N THR A 8 -2.83 -2.23 -2.84
CA THR A 8 -2.24 -3.24 -1.95
C THR A 8 -1.81 -2.61 -0.63
N PHE A 9 -1.19 -1.43 -0.66
CA PHE A 9 -0.79 -0.71 0.54
C PHE A 9 -2.00 -0.32 1.41
N LYS A 10 -3.09 0.17 0.81
CA LYS A 10 -4.33 0.48 1.54
C LYS A 10 -4.98 -0.76 2.15
N ARG A 11 -4.94 -1.91 1.46
CA ARG A 11 -5.42 -3.17 2.02
C ARG A 11 -4.62 -3.59 3.24
N TYR A 12 -3.28 -3.61 3.15
CA TYR A 12 -2.44 -3.92 4.30
C TYR A 12 -2.69 -2.95 5.46
N TYR A 13 -2.85 -1.67 5.17
CA TYR A 13 -3.20 -0.69 6.18
C TYR A 13 -4.53 -1.00 6.88
N ALA A 14 -5.59 -1.31 6.12
CA ALA A 14 -6.88 -1.70 6.68
C ALA A 14 -6.78 -2.95 7.56
N ASP A 15 -5.97 -3.94 7.14
CA ASP A 15 -5.73 -5.17 7.90
C ASP A 15 -5.03 -4.88 9.24
N TYR A 16 -3.98 -4.03 9.24
CA TYR A 16 -3.29 -3.64 10.47
C TYR A 16 -4.13 -2.73 11.38
N ARG A 17 -4.97 -1.86 10.80
CA ARG A 17 -5.86 -0.96 11.55
C ARG A 17 -6.90 -1.68 12.40
N ALA A 18 -7.18 -2.95 12.12
CA ALA A 18 -8.01 -3.79 12.97
C ALA A 18 -7.36 -4.11 14.33
N ALA A 19 -6.04 -3.98 14.47
CA ALA A 19 -5.28 -4.40 15.63
C ALA A 19 -4.39 -3.31 16.27
N ALA A 20 -4.08 -2.23 15.56
CA ALA A 20 -3.18 -1.17 16.01
C ALA A 20 -3.68 0.25 15.71
N ASP A 21 -3.02 1.25 16.29
CA ASP A 21 -3.29 2.67 16.02
C ASP A 21 -2.83 3.11 14.62
N ILE A 22 -3.13 4.36 14.26
CA ILE A 22 -2.89 4.94 12.93
C ILE A 22 -1.42 4.86 12.54
N ASP A 23 -0.54 5.29 13.43
CA ASP A 23 0.88 5.43 13.16
C ASP A 23 1.54 4.06 13.02
N GLN A 24 1.26 3.15 13.95
CA GLN A 24 1.78 1.79 13.91
C GLN A 24 1.26 1.03 12.69
N SER A 25 -0.04 1.12 12.40
CA SER A 25 -0.63 0.44 11.25
C SER A 25 -0.07 0.95 9.93
N PHE A 26 0.19 2.26 9.82
CA PHE A 26 0.79 2.84 8.62
C PHE A 26 2.24 2.38 8.44
N ALA A 27 3.02 2.37 9.52
CA ALA A 27 4.40 1.88 9.51
C ALA A 27 4.46 0.39 9.13
N ASP A 28 3.61 -0.44 9.73
CA ASP A 28 3.55 -1.88 9.46
C ASP A 28 3.09 -2.16 8.03
N ALA A 29 2.08 -1.45 7.54
CA ALA A 29 1.64 -1.56 6.15
C ALA A 29 2.72 -1.12 5.16
N TYR A 30 3.51 -0.09 5.49
CA TYR A 30 4.62 0.35 4.65
C TYR A 30 5.77 -0.68 4.64
N GLN A 31 6.03 -1.32 5.77
CA GLN A 31 6.99 -2.42 5.84
C GLN A 31 6.50 -3.63 5.04
N ALA A 32 5.23 -3.99 5.16
CA ALA A 32 4.61 -5.09 4.41
C ALA A 32 4.65 -4.86 2.90
N ILE A 33 4.37 -3.64 2.43
CA ILE A 33 4.45 -3.33 0.99
C ILE A 33 5.89 -3.39 0.46
N ALA A 34 6.88 -2.99 1.27
CA ALA A 34 8.29 -3.12 0.88
C ALA A 34 8.69 -4.59 0.68
N TYR A 35 8.28 -5.49 1.58
CA TYR A 35 8.48 -6.93 1.41
C TYR A 35 7.74 -7.48 0.19
N HIS A 36 6.50 -7.06 -0.02
CA HIS A 36 5.71 -7.44 -1.20
C HIS A 36 6.41 -7.06 -2.52
N VAL A 37 6.97 -5.85 -2.61
CA VAL A 37 7.73 -5.41 -3.78
C VAL A 37 8.97 -6.27 -4.02
N ILE A 38 9.70 -6.65 -2.97
CA ILE A 38 10.87 -7.53 -3.08
C ILE A 38 10.46 -8.90 -3.62
N GLU A 39 9.42 -9.51 -3.05
CA GLU A 39 8.92 -10.83 -3.49
C GLU A 39 8.42 -10.79 -4.95
N LEU A 40 7.64 -9.78 -5.30
CA LEU A 40 7.09 -9.63 -6.64
C LEU A 40 8.20 -9.36 -7.66
N THR A 41 9.20 -8.56 -7.32
CA THR A 41 10.39 -8.35 -8.16
C THR A 41 11.11 -9.67 -8.42
N GLY A 42 11.31 -10.51 -7.39
CA GLY A 42 11.92 -11.82 -7.52
C GLY A 42 11.15 -12.74 -8.48
N ARG A 43 9.82 -12.76 -8.37
CA ARG A 43 8.94 -13.53 -9.28
C ARG A 43 9.00 -13.03 -10.71
N LEU A 44 8.86 -11.72 -10.92
CA LEU A 44 8.90 -11.11 -12.25
C LEU A 44 10.28 -11.30 -12.93
N ALA A 45 11.36 -11.32 -12.14
CA ALA A 45 12.70 -11.59 -12.65
C ALA A 45 12.84 -13.05 -13.14
N GLN A 46 12.26 -14.02 -12.43
CA GLN A 46 12.22 -15.42 -12.87
C GLN A 46 11.39 -15.60 -14.16
N GLU A 47 10.39 -14.74 -14.37
CA GLU A 47 9.55 -14.72 -15.57
C GLU A 47 10.13 -13.84 -16.70
N GLU A 48 11.33 -13.28 -16.53
CA GLU A 48 12.01 -12.39 -17.49
C GLU A 48 11.20 -11.11 -17.85
N LYS A 49 10.31 -10.67 -16.94
CA LYS A 49 9.42 -9.53 -17.13
C LYS A 49 10.04 -8.19 -16.69
N LEU A 50 11.07 -7.75 -17.40
CA LEU A 50 11.80 -6.52 -17.03
C LEU A 50 10.92 -5.26 -17.00
N THR A 51 10.00 -5.10 -17.96
CA THR A 51 9.10 -3.94 -18.01
C THR A 51 8.19 -3.87 -16.78
N ASP A 52 7.69 -5.02 -16.33
CA ASP A 52 6.82 -5.08 -15.15
C ASP A 52 7.60 -4.75 -13.86
N ILE A 53 8.88 -5.17 -13.78
CA ILE A 53 9.77 -4.77 -12.69
C ILE A 53 9.98 -3.25 -12.67
N GLN A 54 10.21 -2.64 -13.85
CA GLN A 54 10.38 -1.19 -13.95
C GLN A 54 9.14 -0.43 -13.50
N ASN A 55 7.95 -0.92 -13.90
CA ASN A 55 6.67 -0.34 -13.47
C ASN A 55 6.48 -0.47 -11.96
N LEU A 56 6.70 -1.67 -11.40
CA LEU A 56 6.60 -1.94 -9.95
C LEU A 56 7.52 -1.02 -9.13
N VAL A 57 8.78 -0.89 -9.55
CA VAL A 57 9.76 -0.01 -8.88
C VAL A 57 9.37 1.47 -9.03
N GLY A 58 8.77 1.84 -10.17
CA GLY A 58 8.22 3.18 -10.40
C GLY A 58 7.12 3.51 -9.39
N GLU A 59 6.10 2.66 -9.29
CA GLU A 59 5.00 2.83 -8.33
C GLU A 59 5.51 2.89 -6.89
N PHE A 60 6.47 2.03 -6.51
CA PHE A 60 7.00 2.04 -5.16
C PHE A 60 7.76 3.34 -4.82
N LYS A 61 8.48 3.91 -5.80
CA LYS A 61 9.14 5.22 -5.62
C LYS A 61 8.12 6.35 -5.46
N GLU A 62 7.00 6.32 -6.17
CA GLU A 62 5.94 7.31 -6.02
C GLU A 62 5.33 7.27 -4.61
N ILE A 63 5.12 6.07 -4.07
CA ILE A 63 4.67 5.88 -2.67
C ILE A 63 5.72 6.44 -1.71
N GLN A 64 6.99 6.10 -1.90
CA GLN A 64 8.08 6.57 -1.05
C GLN A 64 8.19 8.11 -1.05
N LEU A 65 8.09 8.75 -2.21
CA LEU A 65 8.10 10.22 -2.34
C LEU A 65 6.91 10.87 -1.63
N SER A 66 5.73 10.25 -1.71
CA SER A 66 4.53 10.73 -1.02
C SER A 66 4.69 10.68 0.50
N ILE A 67 5.44 9.70 1.03
CA ILE A 67 5.70 9.56 2.47
C ILE A 67 6.79 10.53 2.96
N SER A 68 7.84 10.77 2.16
CA SER A 68 9.02 11.53 2.61
C SER A 68 8.77 13.03 2.84
N HIS A 69 7.76 13.62 2.20
CA HIS A 69 7.49 15.06 2.32
C HIS A 69 6.51 15.43 3.45
N SER A 70 5.53 14.56 3.75
CA SER A 70 4.65 14.62 4.92
C SER A 70 3.72 13.40 4.88
N ASN A 71 3.94 12.43 5.77
CA ASN A 71 3.11 11.22 5.82
C ASN A 71 1.73 11.47 6.44
N ASP A 72 1.53 12.56 7.18
CA ASP A 72 0.27 12.88 7.86
C ASP A 72 -0.89 13.01 6.86
N SER A 73 -0.69 13.75 5.77
CA SER A 73 -1.71 13.90 4.72
C SER A 73 -2.10 12.56 4.04
N LEU A 74 -1.13 11.65 3.92
CA LEU A 74 -1.35 10.34 3.33
C LEU A 74 -2.06 9.39 4.31
N LYS A 75 -1.69 9.45 5.60
CA LYS A 75 -2.39 8.73 6.68
C LYS A 75 -3.85 9.18 6.80
N GLU A 76 -4.10 10.49 6.82
CA GLU A 76 -5.45 11.05 6.87
C GLU A 76 -6.31 10.57 5.69
N ARG A 77 -5.73 10.54 4.49
CA ARG A 77 -6.42 10.00 3.32
C ARG A 77 -6.73 8.51 3.46
N PHE A 78 -5.80 7.72 3.99
CA PHE A 78 -6.02 6.28 4.22
C PHE A 78 -7.13 6.04 5.25
N GLU A 79 -7.14 6.82 6.33
CA GLU A 79 -8.20 6.82 7.34
C GLU A 79 -9.56 7.17 6.74
N GLN A 80 -9.63 8.25 5.96
CA GLN A 80 -10.87 8.68 5.33
C GLN A 80 -11.44 7.59 4.42
N GLU A 81 -10.61 7.03 3.53
CA GLU A 81 -11.04 6.00 2.60
C GLU A 81 -11.44 4.69 3.33
N LEU A 82 -10.77 4.35 4.45
CA LEU A 82 -11.14 3.21 5.28
C LEU A 82 -12.51 3.41 5.93
N VAL A 83 -12.75 4.59 6.51
CA VAL A 83 -14.04 4.94 7.13
C VAL A 83 -15.16 4.93 6.10
N GLU A 84 -14.94 5.51 4.92
CA GLU A 84 -15.90 5.47 3.81
C GLU A 84 -16.27 4.03 3.43
N THR A 85 -15.26 3.16 3.29
CA THR A 85 -15.47 1.73 2.99
C THR A 85 -16.26 1.01 4.09
N MET A 86 -16.01 1.33 5.36
CA MET A 86 -16.75 0.75 6.49
C MET A 86 -18.20 1.22 6.53
N LEU A 87 -18.45 2.51 6.27
CA LEU A 87 -19.80 3.08 6.25
C LEU A 87 -20.64 2.48 5.11
N ASP A 88 -20.06 2.28 3.93
CA ASP A 88 -20.75 1.65 2.82
C ASP A 88 -21.14 0.19 3.13
N ARG A 89 -20.26 -0.56 3.80
CA ARG A 89 -20.58 -1.94 4.25
C ARG A 89 -21.73 -2.02 5.24
N VAL A 90 -21.95 -0.97 6.05
CA VAL A 90 -23.06 -0.91 7.02
C VAL A 90 -24.39 -0.50 6.35
N ARG A 91 -24.32 0.15 5.19
CA ARG A 91 -25.50 0.60 4.43
C ARG A 91 -26.07 -0.46 3.47
N THR A 92 -25.37 -1.58 3.30
CA THR A 92 -25.79 -2.72 2.45
C THR A 92 -26.29 -3.88 3.29
#